data_AF-A0AAV4EU01-F1
#
_entry.id   AF-A0AAV4EU01-F1
#
_cell.length_a   1.000
_cell.length_b   1.000
_cell.length_c   1.000
_cell.angle_alpha   90.00
_cell.angle_beta   90.00
_cell.angle_gamma   90.00
#
_symmetry.space_group_name_H-M   'P 1'
#
loop_
_entity.id
_entity.type
_entity.pdbx_description
1 polymer ?
#
loop_
_entity_poly.entity_id
_entity_poly.type
_entity_poly.pdbx_seq_one_letter_code
_entity_poly.pdbx_strand_id
1 'polypeptide(L)'
;APFCLMALLAPPTQNDVILRMVTMLANIFTTMREKSLGPETLPSGFTSESTESMYLTLNDTERLPTLRSKVFRLTHNDNEDVTYQASKLYKYISEPSA
;
A
#
# COMPACT_ATOMS: atom_id res chain seq x y z
N ALA A 1 6.84 -3.11 2.55
CA ALA A 1 6.35 -2.27 3.67
C ALA A 1 7.03 -2.72 4.98
N PRO A 2 7.31 -1.85 5.97
CA PRO A 2 7.76 -2.28 7.29
C PRO A 2 6.80 -3.34 7.88
N PHE A 3 7.35 -4.32 8.59
CA PHE A 3 6.64 -5.52 9.07
C PHE A 3 5.37 -5.16 9.88
N CYS A 4 5.42 -4.07 10.64
CA CYS A 4 4.28 -3.55 11.40
C CYS A 4 3.08 -3.20 10.51
N LEU A 5 3.28 -2.62 9.32
CA LEU A 5 2.18 -2.27 8.41
C LEU A 5 1.46 -3.53 7.91
N MET A 6 2.21 -4.60 7.63
CA MET A 6 1.62 -5.87 7.18
C MET A 6 0.86 -6.60 8.29
N ALA A 7 1.27 -6.40 9.55
CA ALA A 7 0.58 -6.97 10.70
C ALA A 7 -0.81 -6.32 10.90
N LEU A 8 -0.94 -5.02 10.61
CA LEU A 8 -2.20 -4.28 10.74
C LEU A 8 -3.26 -4.64 9.69
N LEU A 9 -2.88 -5.25 8.57
CA LEU A 9 -3.80 -5.66 7.49
C LEU A 9 -4.35 -7.10 7.68
N ALA A 10 -4.38 -7.59 8.92
CA ALA A 10 -4.87 -8.93 9.24
C ALA A 10 -5.49 -8.98 10.64
N PRO A 11 -6.39 -9.96 10.90
CA PRO A 11 -6.85 -10.26 12.25
C PRO A 11 -5.68 -10.52 13.21
N PRO A 12 -5.79 -10.15 14.50
CA PRO A 12 -7.00 -9.69 15.19
C PRO A 12 -7.22 -8.15 15.12
N THR A 13 -6.61 -7.45 14.17
CA THR A 13 -6.75 -5.99 14.04
C THR A 13 -8.21 -5.59 13.83
N GLN A 14 -8.66 -4.55 14.55
CA GLN A 14 -10.03 -4.04 14.44
C GLN A 14 -10.30 -3.44 13.06
N ASN A 15 -11.54 -3.56 12.57
CA ASN A 15 -11.93 -3.11 11.23
C ASN A 15 -11.71 -1.60 11.02
N ASP A 16 -11.84 -0.76 12.05
CA ASP A 16 -11.58 0.67 11.95
C ASP A 16 -10.09 0.98 11.71
N VAL A 17 -9.19 0.23 12.35
CA VAL A 17 -7.74 0.31 12.11
C VAL A 17 -7.42 -0.22 10.72
N ILE A 18 -7.96 -1.39 10.34
CA ILE A 18 -7.77 -1.95 9.00
C ILE A 18 -8.22 -0.94 7.94
N LEU A 19 -9.40 -0.33 8.12
CA LEU A 19 -9.95 0.68 7.21
C LEU A 19 -8.99 1.86 7.04
N ARG A 20 -8.54 2.47 8.13
CA ARG A 20 -7.58 3.60 8.07
C ARG A 20 -6.30 3.21 7.33
N MET A 21 -5.77 2.02 7.61
CA MET A 21 -4.53 1.55 7.00
C MET A 21 -4.69 1.26 5.50
N VAL A 22 -5.76 0.57 5.11
CA VAL A 22 -6.01 0.25 3.70
C VAL A 22 -6.34 1.50 2.89
N THR A 23 -7.08 2.46 3.47
CA THR A 23 -7.34 3.77 2.84
C THR A 23 -6.04 4.56 2.65
N MET A 24 -5.17 4.63 3.67
CA MET A 24 -3.89 5.32 3.55
C MET A 24 -3.05 4.73 2.41
N LEU A 25 -2.92 3.40 2.38
CA LEU A 25 -2.17 2.71 1.33
C LEU A 25 -2.81 2.92 -0.04
N ALA A 26 -4.14 2.81 -0.17
CA ALA A 26 -4.85 3.06 -1.42
C ALA A 26 -4.54 4.46 -1.95
N ASN A 27 -4.56 5.48 -1.09
CA ASN A 27 -4.28 6.86 -1.48
C ASN A 27 -2.82 7.07 -1.88
N ILE A 28 -1.86 6.44 -1.18
CA ILE A 28 -0.43 6.49 -1.55
C ILE A 28 -0.22 5.89 -2.94
N PHE A 29 -0.67 4.65 -3.17
CA PHE A 29 -0.49 3.97 -4.46
C PHE A 29 -1.24 4.67 -5.61
N THR A 30 -2.44 5.20 -5.33
CA THR A 30 -3.19 6.01 -6.30
C THR A 30 -2.40 7.26 -6.68
N THR A 31 -1.93 8.02 -5.69
CA THR A 31 -1.18 9.27 -5.92
C THR A 31 0.13 9.00 -6.66
N MET A 32 0.86 7.95 -6.27
CA MET A 32 2.11 7.56 -6.93
C MET A 32 1.88 7.24 -8.40
N ARG A 33 0.81 6.49 -8.73
CA ARG A 33 0.48 6.17 -10.12
C ARG A 33 -0.01 7.38 -10.90
N GLU A 34 -0.96 8.15 -10.37
CA GLU A 34 -1.58 9.28 -11.07
C GLU A 34 -0.59 10.42 -11.36
N LYS A 35 0.38 10.62 -10.46
CA LYS A 35 1.41 11.64 -10.63
C LYS A 35 2.73 11.09 -11.19
N SER A 36 2.75 9.82 -11.60
CA SER A 36 3.95 9.13 -12.10
C SER A 36 5.17 9.35 -11.18
N LEU A 37 4.97 9.22 -9.87
CA LEU A 37 6.02 9.44 -8.87
C LEU A 37 6.91 8.20 -8.80
N GLY A 38 8.14 8.33 -9.28
CA GLY A 38 9.24 7.38 -9.09
C GLY A 38 10.38 7.95 -8.24
N PRO A 39 11.45 7.18 -8.00
CA PRO A 39 12.65 7.66 -7.29
C PRO A 39 13.24 8.94 -7.90
N GLU A 40 13.14 9.08 -9.22
CA GLU A 40 13.58 10.24 -9.99
C GLU A 40 12.79 11.53 -9.71
N THR A 41 11.58 11.40 -9.16
CA THR A 41 10.74 12.55 -8.78
C THR A 41 11.08 13.11 -7.41
N LEU A 42 12.03 12.50 -6.70
CA LEU A 42 12.52 13.00 -5.42
C LEU A 42 13.31 14.30 -5.61
N PRO A 43 13.11 15.32 -4.76
CA PRO A 43 13.85 16.57 -4.84
C PRO A 43 15.36 16.32 -4.77
N SER A 44 16.12 16.93 -5.69
CA SER A 44 17.58 16.87 -5.66
C SER A 44 18.12 17.47 -4.36
N GLY A 45 18.96 16.70 -3.65
CA GLY A 45 19.53 17.08 -2.35
C GLY A 45 18.83 16.46 -1.13
N PHE A 46 17.69 15.78 -1.31
CA PHE A 46 17.13 14.91 -0.26
C PHE A 46 17.79 13.52 -0.31
N THR A 47 19.03 13.43 0.18
CA THR A 47 19.71 12.15 0.46
C THR A 47 19.27 11.55 1.79
N SER A 48 18.00 11.71 2.15
CA SER A 48 17.49 11.02 3.33
C SER A 48 17.22 9.58 2.90
N GLU A 49 18.00 8.65 3.46
CA GLU A 49 17.79 7.20 3.32
C GLU A 49 16.31 6.84 3.52
N SER A 50 15.53 7.62 4.30
CA SER A 50 14.12 7.33 4.58
C SER A 50 13.19 7.45 3.37
N THR A 51 13.35 8.44 2.48
CA THR A 51 12.35 8.68 1.41
C THR A 51 12.52 7.70 0.26
N GLU A 52 13.77 7.48 -0.15
CA GLU A 52 14.13 6.43 -1.09
C GLU A 52 13.80 5.05 -0.50
N SER A 53 14.14 4.80 0.79
CA SER A 53 13.71 3.57 1.48
C SER A 53 12.20 3.41 1.53
N MET A 54 11.41 4.48 1.69
CA MET A 54 9.94 4.38 1.68
C MET A 54 9.42 3.95 0.31
N TYR A 55 9.90 4.57 -0.77
CA TYR A 55 9.53 4.17 -2.13
C TYR A 55 9.93 2.72 -2.40
N LEU A 56 11.20 2.37 -2.15
CA LEU A 56 11.72 1.02 -2.32
C LEU A 56 10.97 0.03 -1.44
N THR A 57 10.61 0.40 -0.22
CA THR A 57 9.88 -0.46 0.70
C THR A 57 8.42 -0.68 0.27
N LEU A 58 7.79 0.30 -0.36
CA LEU A 58 6.42 0.16 -0.88
C LEU A 58 6.40 -0.66 -2.18
N ASN A 59 7.42 -0.51 -3.02
CA ASN A 59 7.61 -1.24 -4.27
C ASN A 59 8.54 -2.46 -4.15
N ASP A 60 8.85 -2.87 -2.93
CA ASP A 60 9.74 -3.99 -2.63
C ASP A 60 9.17 -5.27 -3.24
N THR A 61 9.88 -5.84 -4.20
CA THR A 61 9.47 -7.01 -4.98
C THR A 61 9.30 -8.25 -4.11
N GLU A 62 9.97 -8.35 -2.96
CA GLU A 62 9.79 -9.46 -2.03
C GLU A 62 8.51 -9.30 -1.17
N ARG A 63 8.14 -8.06 -0.85
CA ARG A 63 7.03 -7.77 0.07
C ARG A 63 5.71 -7.49 -0.63
N LEU A 64 5.74 -7.04 -1.88
CA LEU A 64 4.56 -6.74 -2.68
C LEU A 64 3.62 -7.95 -2.86
N PRO A 65 4.11 -9.19 -3.10
CA PRO A 65 3.25 -10.38 -3.14
C PRO A 65 2.51 -10.64 -1.82
N THR A 66 3.18 -10.40 -0.70
CA THR A 66 2.58 -10.56 0.64
C THR A 66 1.52 -9.50 0.90
N LEU A 67 1.80 -8.25 0.54
CA LEU A 67 0.81 -7.16 0.57
C LEU A 67 -0.41 -7.53 -0.27
N ARG A 68 -0.18 -7.94 -1.51
CA ARG A 68 -1.22 -8.32 -2.45
C ARG A 68 -2.11 -9.45 -1.91
N SER A 69 -1.51 -10.49 -1.33
CA SER A 69 -2.26 -11.59 -0.70
C SER A 69 -3.12 -11.11 0.48
N LYS A 70 -2.59 -10.23 1.33
CA LYS A 70 -3.34 -9.66 2.46
C LYS A 70 -4.50 -8.79 1.99
N VAL A 71 -4.24 -7.88 1.05
CA VAL A 71 -5.25 -6.97 0.50
C VAL A 71 -6.33 -7.76 -0.24
N PHE A 72 -5.99 -8.82 -0.97
CA PHE A 72 -6.96 -9.72 -1.60
C PHE A 72 -7.94 -10.34 -0.59
N ARG A 73 -7.47 -10.76 0.57
CA ARG A 73 -8.37 -11.25 1.63
C ARG A 73 -9.31 -10.16 2.14
N LEU A 74 -8.81 -8.92 2.23
CA LEU A 74 -9.63 -7.78 2.66
C LEU A 74 -10.69 -7.36 1.64
N THR A 75 -10.60 -7.76 0.37
CA THR A 75 -11.69 -7.53 -0.61
C THR A 75 -12.92 -8.41 -0.36
N HIS A 76 -12.85 -9.30 0.63
CA HIS A 76 -13.93 -10.18 1.07
C HIS A 76 -14.23 -9.97 2.57
N ASN A 77 -13.98 -8.76 3.09
CA ASN A 77 -14.23 -8.43 4.49
C ASN A 77 -15.73 -8.14 4.72
N ASP A 78 -16.24 -8.48 5.91
CA ASP A 78 -17.63 -8.22 6.31
C ASP A 78 -17.97 -6.72 6.36
N ASN A 79 -16.96 -5.86 6.54
CA ASN A 79 -17.12 -4.41 6.46
C ASN A 79 -16.99 -3.92 5.00
N GLU A 80 -18.07 -3.33 4.49
CA GLU A 80 -18.17 -2.85 3.10
C GLU A 80 -17.12 -1.77 2.77
N ASP A 81 -16.84 -0.84 3.70
CA ASP A 81 -15.84 0.22 3.49
C ASP A 81 -14.43 -0.36 3.36
N VAL A 82 -14.09 -1.35 4.19
CA VAL A 82 -12.81 -2.08 4.10
C VAL A 82 -12.73 -2.78 2.74
N THR A 83 -13.79 -3.47 2.33
CA THR A 83 -13.86 -4.16 1.04
C THR A 83 -13.68 -3.20 -0.13
N TYR A 84 -14.34 -2.04 -0.10
CA TYR A 84 -14.22 -1.01 -1.13
C TYR A 84 -12.78 -0.49 -1.25
N GLN A 85 -12.18 -0.10 -0.13
CA GLN A 85 -10.81 0.44 -0.12
C GLN A 85 -9.76 -0.60 -0.46
N ALA A 86 -9.94 -1.85 0.01
CA ALA A 86 -9.09 -2.97 -0.36
C ALA A 86 -9.16 -3.28 -1.84
N SER A 87 -10.35 -3.25 -2.44
CA SER A 87 -10.53 -3.47 -3.88
C SER A 87 -9.82 -2.41 -4.71
N LYS A 88 -9.95 -1.13 -4.29
CA LYS A 88 -9.21 -0.02 -4.89
C LYS A 88 -7.70 -0.28 -4.82
N LEU A 89 -7.14 -0.51 -3.63
CA LEU A 89 -5.72 -0.79 -3.47
C LEU A 89 -5.25 -2.00 -4.28
N TYR A 90 -6.03 -3.09 -4.27
CA TYR A 90 -5.71 -4.33 -4.98
C TYR A 90 -5.51 -4.10 -6.48
N LYS A 91 -6.33 -3.25 -7.09
CA LYS A 91 -6.19 -2.85 -8.49
C LYS A 91 -4.81 -2.20 -8.75
N TYR A 92 -4.44 -1.21 -7.94
CA TYR A 92 -3.18 -0.47 -8.11
C TYR A 92 -1.92 -1.31 -7.84
N ILE A 93 -1.99 -2.33 -6.98
CA ILE A 93 -0.84 -3.21 -6.71
C ILE A 93 -0.77 -4.44 -7.62
N SER A 94 -1.85 -4.76 -8.33
CA SER A 94 -1.92 -5.93 -9.24
C SER A 94 -1.63 -5.58 -10.69
N GLU A 95 -1.92 -4.36 -11.10
CA GLU A 95 -1.58 -3.85 -12.43
C GLU A 95 -0.13 -3.33 -12.43
N PRO A 96 0.73 -3.74 -13.38
CA PRO A 96 2.02 -3.11 -13.54
C PRO A 96 1.83 -1.62 -13.88
N SER A 97 2.63 -0.74 -13.27
CA SER A 97 2.78 0.64 -13.74
C SER A 97 3.24 0.58 -15.20
N ALA A 98 2.39 1.09 -16.10
CA ALA A 98 2.66 1.17 -17.54
C ALA A 98 3.80 2.14 -17.83
#